data_AF-A0A939ADE7-F1
#
_entry.id   AF-A0A939ADE7-F1
#
_cell.length_a   1.000
_cell.length_b   1.000
_cell.length_c   1.000
_cell.angle_alpha   90.00
_cell.angle_beta   90.00
_cell.angle_gamma   90.00
#
_symmetry.space_group_name_H-M   'P 1'
#
loop_
_entity.id
_entity.type
_entity.pdbx_description
1 polymer ?
#
loop_
_entity_poly.entity_id
_entity_poly.type
_entity_poly.pdbx_seq_one_letter_code
_entity_poly.pdbx_strand_id
1 'polypeptide(L)'
;MIKRIVILFVCIFAWALYAQTGLFDLTYGEALSTAKGKLSSAGFVLVDQSSSVVEYTPSEQSKSYNIVDGIILIVNPGSDKTVGWFIKYNGENTTELDSIVLDALLEMHGENNEYDESTDQLLWNLGGTRSLHVMYTMENCLSILYFDSAYEELFSMD
;
A
#
# COMPACT_ATOMS: atom_id res chain seq x y z
N MET A 1 -16.73 34.11 -25.41
CA MET A 1 -15.58 34.12 -24.48
C MET A 1 -15.76 33.19 -23.28
N ILE A 2 -16.98 33.01 -22.74
CA ILE A 2 -17.25 32.18 -21.55
C ILE A 2 -16.97 30.67 -21.71
N LYS A 3 -17.08 30.11 -22.94
CA LYS A 3 -16.84 28.68 -23.21
C LYS A 3 -15.37 28.25 -23.13
N ARG A 4 -14.41 29.18 -23.25
CA ARG A 4 -12.96 28.86 -23.21
C ARG A 4 -12.40 28.78 -21.79
N ILE A 5 -13.07 29.40 -20.81
CA ILE A 5 -12.66 29.36 -19.40
C ILE A 5 -13.05 28.02 -18.74
N VAL A 6 -14.18 27.42 -19.16
CA VAL A 6 -14.65 26.13 -18.62
C VAL A 6 -13.69 24.98 -18.98
N ILE A 7 -13.12 24.98 -20.19
CA ILE A 7 -12.17 23.95 -20.64
C ILE A 7 -10.86 24.02 -19.84
N LEU A 8 -10.41 25.22 -19.46
CA LEU A 8 -9.20 25.40 -18.66
C LEU A 8 -9.36 24.84 -17.24
N PHE A 9 -10.55 24.95 -16.65
CA PHE A 9 -10.84 24.36 -15.32
C PHE A 9 -10.93 22.82 -15.35
N VAL A 10 -11.44 22.23 -16.43
CA VAL A 10 -11.55 20.77 -16.56
C VAL A 10 -10.18 20.11 -16.72
N CYS A 11 -9.21 20.77 -17.37
CA CYS A 11 -7.85 20.23 -17.53
C CYS A 11 -7.03 20.25 -16.23
N ILE A 12 -7.28 21.19 -15.31
CA ILE A 12 -6.54 21.27 -14.02
C ILE A 12 -7.00 20.17 -13.05
N PHE A 13 -8.27 19.73 -13.14
CA PHE A 13 -8.77 18.62 -12.31
C PHE A 13 -8.37 17.23 -12.79
N ALA A 14 -7.96 17.07 -14.06
CA ALA A 14 -7.57 15.77 -14.60
C ALA A 14 -6.23 15.26 -14.06
N TRP A 15 -5.39 16.13 -13.50
CA TRP A 15 -4.09 15.75 -12.91
C TRP A 15 -4.18 15.41 -11.42
N ALA A 16 -5.31 15.68 -10.76
CA ALA A 16 -5.54 15.31 -9.36
C ALA A 16 -6.00 13.85 -9.18
N LEU A 17 -6.17 13.09 -10.27
CA LEU A 17 -6.65 11.70 -10.27
C LEU A 17 -5.53 10.65 -10.22
N TYR A 18 -4.27 11.09 -10.27
CA TYR A 18 -3.09 10.23 -10.25
C TYR A 18 -2.35 10.36 -8.91
N ALA A 19 -2.89 9.81 -7.82
CA ALA A 19 -2.15 9.63 -6.55
C ALA A 19 -2.92 8.82 -5.49
N GLN A 20 -3.44 7.63 -5.82
CA GLN A 20 -3.92 6.68 -4.80
C GLN A 20 -3.47 5.24 -5.04
N THR A 21 -2.48 5.06 -5.91
CA THR A 21 -1.85 3.77 -6.13
C THR A 21 -0.67 3.66 -5.18
N GLY A 22 -0.59 2.57 -4.41
CA GLY A 22 0.59 2.24 -3.61
C GLY A 22 1.41 1.12 -4.24
N LEU A 23 2.37 0.60 -3.47
CA LEU A 23 3.25 -0.48 -3.93
C LEU A 23 2.44 -1.68 -4.50
N PHE A 24 3.02 -2.35 -5.49
CA PHE A 24 2.40 -3.44 -6.26
C PHE A 24 1.13 -3.04 -7.03
N ASP A 25 1.04 -1.76 -7.39
CA ASP A 25 -0.09 -1.14 -8.07
C ASP A 25 -1.43 -1.25 -7.31
N LEU A 26 -1.40 -1.54 -6.00
CA LEU A 26 -2.60 -1.68 -5.18
C LEU A 26 -3.26 -0.31 -4.93
N THR A 27 -4.58 -0.30 -4.77
CA THR A 27 -5.38 0.93 -4.66
C THR A 27 -6.53 0.75 -3.69
N TYR A 28 -6.74 1.73 -2.82
CA TYR A 28 -7.88 1.74 -1.91
C TYR A 28 -9.23 1.68 -2.67
N GLY A 29 -10.13 0.83 -2.18
CA GLY A 29 -11.49 0.67 -2.70
C GLY A 29 -11.58 -0.16 -3.98
N GLU A 30 -10.48 -0.70 -4.49
CA GLU A 30 -10.52 -1.65 -5.60
C GLU A 30 -11.19 -2.96 -5.18
N ALA A 31 -11.83 -3.65 -6.14
CA ALA A 31 -12.43 -4.95 -5.86
C ALA A 31 -11.33 -5.97 -5.52
N LEU A 32 -11.57 -6.85 -4.55
CA LEU A 32 -10.61 -7.86 -4.15
C LEU A 32 -10.08 -8.65 -5.35
N SER A 33 -10.97 -9.09 -6.25
CA SER A 33 -10.60 -9.80 -7.48
C SER A 33 -9.58 -9.07 -8.35
N THR A 34 -9.61 -7.73 -8.37
CA THR A 34 -8.64 -6.90 -9.10
C THR A 34 -7.29 -6.89 -8.40
N ALA A 35 -7.28 -6.68 -7.07
CA ALA A 35 -6.08 -6.76 -6.26
C ALA A 35 -5.40 -8.16 -6.36
N LYS A 36 -6.19 -9.24 -6.33
CA LYS A 36 -5.69 -10.61 -6.55
C LYS A 36 -4.99 -10.75 -7.90
N GLY A 37 -5.58 -10.18 -8.95
CA GLY A 37 -5.01 -10.20 -10.31
C GLY A 37 -3.66 -9.48 -10.38
N LYS A 38 -3.54 -8.32 -9.73
CA LYS A 38 -2.27 -7.56 -9.64
C LYS A 38 -1.20 -8.36 -8.90
N LEU A 39 -1.51 -8.88 -7.71
CA LEU A 39 -0.56 -9.68 -6.92
C LEU A 39 -0.14 -10.96 -7.63
N SER A 40 -1.08 -11.67 -8.25
CA SER A 40 -0.79 -12.86 -9.05
C SER A 40 0.13 -12.55 -10.24
N SER A 41 -0.11 -11.43 -10.93
CA SER A 41 0.74 -10.95 -12.03
C SER A 41 2.13 -10.51 -11.55
N ALA A 42 2.25 -10.03 -10.31
CA ALA A 42 3.50 -9.71 -9.64
C ALA A 42 4.21 -10.96 -9.07
N GLY A 43 3.68 -12.16 -9.30
CA GLY A 43 4.28 -13.42 -8.89
C GLY A 43 4.02 -13.81 -7.43
N PHE A 44 2.99 -13.25 -6.80
CA PHE A 44 2.54 -13.68 -5.47
C PHE A 44 1.50 -14.79 -5.56
N VAL A 45 1.56 -15.71 -4.61
CA VAL A 45 0.65 -16.84 -4.45
C VAL A 45 -0.19 -16.68 -3.18
N LEU A 46 -1.45 -17.07 -3.26
CA LEU A 46 -2.38 -17.02 -2.13
C LEU A 46 -1.98 -18.07 -1.09
N VAL A 47 -1.84 -17.66 0.17
CA VAL A 47 -1.56 -18.55 1.31
C VAL A 47 -2.82 -18.84 2.09
N ASP A 48 -3.52 -17.79 2.51
CA ASP A 48 -4.76 -17.90 3.28
C ASP A 48 -5.77 -16.81 2.88
N GLN A 49 -7.03 -17.09 3.13
CA GLN A 49 -8.11 -16.15 2.89
C GLN A 49 -9.23 -16.33 3.92
N SER A 50 -9.44 -15.30 4.72
CA SER A 50 -10.61 -15.12 5.58
C SER A 50 -11.59 -14.09 4.98
N SER A 51 -12.63 -13.73 5.72
CA SER A 51 -13.63 -12.76 5.27
C SER A 51 -13.09 -11.33 5.10
N SER A 52 -12.06 -10.97 5.85
CA SER A 52 -11.50 -9.60 5.88
C SER A 52 -9.99 -9.55 5.65
N VAL A 53 -9.31 -10.69 5.60
CA VAL A 53 -7.86 -10.78 5.46
C VAL A 53 -7.51 -11.77 4.37
N VAL A 54 -6.58 -11.39 3.48
CA VAL A 54 -6.11 -12.25 2.40
C VAL A 54 -4.60 -12.19 2.33
N GLU A 55 -3.94 -13.32 2.54
CA GLU A 55 -2.49 -13.41 2.70
C GLU A 55 -1.81 -13.98 1.46
N TYR A 56 -0.67 -13.40 1.12
CA TYR A 56 0.13 -13.73 -0.04
C TYR A 56 1.61 -13.85 0.31
N THR A 57 2.29 -14.79 -0.35
CA THR A 57 3.75 -14.91 -0.33
C THR A 57 4.28 -14.88 -1.77
N PRO A 58 5.52 -14.43 -2.01
CA PRO A 58 6.08 -14.52 -3.35
C PRO A 58 6.33 -15.98 -3.76
N SER A 59 6.11 -16.30 -5.04
CA SER A 59 6.54 -17.60 -5.58
C SER A 59 8.05 -17.66 -5.75
N GLU A 60 8.62 -18.87 -5.76
CA GLU A 60 10.07 -19.09 -6.01
C GLU A 60 10.57 -18.49 -7.33
N GLN A 61 9.67 -18.27 -8.30
CA GLN A 61 10.01 -17.69 -9.60
C GLN A 61 9.83 -16.17 -9.65
N SER A 62 9.30 -15.55 -8.58
CA SER A 62 9.10 -14.11 -8.50
C SER A 62 10.40 -13.37 -8.19
N LYS A 63 10.53 -12.16 -8.74
CA LYS A 63 11.63 -11.24 -8.39
C LYS A 63 11.59 -10.84 -6.91
N SER A 64 10.42 -10.94 -6.27
CA SER A 64 10.24 -10.59 -4.86
C SER A 64 10.56 -11.73 -3.89
N TYR A 65 10.90 -12.93 -4.38
CA TYR A 65 11.03 -14.15 -3.55
C TYR A 65 11.97 -14.00 -2.35
N ASN A 66 13.10 -13.31 -2.53
CA ASN A 66 14.08 -13.09 -1.47
C ASN A 66 14.01 -11.69 -0.85
N ILE A 67 13.00 -10.88 -1.21
CA ILE A 67 12.93 -9.46 -0.81
C ILE A 67 11.70 -9.21 0.06
N VAL A 68 10.56 -9.83 -0.27
CA VAL A 68 9.27 -9.64 0.40
C VAL A 68 8.88 -10.95 1.07
N ASP A 69 8.63 -10.94 2.38
CA ASP A 69 8.15 -12.13 3.09
C ASP A 69 6.68 -12.40 2.78
N GLY A 70 5.87 -11.33 2.71
CA GLY A 70 4.45 -11.48 2.41
C GLY A 70 3.70 -10.16 2.27
N ILE A 71 2.51 -10.28 1.71
CA ILE A 71 1.54 -9.19 1.58
C ILE A 71 0.21 -9.66 2.15
N ILE A 72 -0.38 -8.82 3.01
CA ILE A 72 -1.69 -9.05 3.58
C ILE A 72 -2.63 -7.97 3.07
N LEU A 73 -3.71 -8.35 2.39
CA LEU A 73 -4.79 -7.44 2.02
C LEU A 73 -5.84 -7.41 3.12
N ILE A 74 -6.26 -6.22 3.52
CA ILE A 74 -7.39 -5.99 4.40
C ILE A 74 -8.60 -5.62 3.52
N VAL A 75 -9.70 -6.33 3.69
CA VAL A 75 -10.88 -6.27 2.83
C VAL A 75 -12.12 -5.99 3.68
N ASN A 76 -12.96 -5.06 3.23
CA ASN A 76 -14.29 -4.87 3.81
C ASN A 76 -15.20 -6.04 3.38
N PRO A 77 -15.65 -6.90 4.32
CA PRO A 77 -16.43 -8.09 4.00
C PRO A 77 -17.82 -7.77 3.41
N GLY A 78 -18.36 -6.59 3.69
CA GLY A 78 -19.66 -6.16 3.17
C GLY A 78 -19.63 -5.72 1.70
N SER A 79 -18.47 -5.30 1.20
CA SER A 79 -18.34 -4.78 -0.18
C SER A 79 -17.31 -5.49 -1.05
N ASP A 80 -16.51 -6.41 -0.49
CA ASP A 80 -15.39 -7.08 -1.15
C ASP A 80 -14.38 -6.10 -1.79
N LYS A 81 -14.11 -5.02 -1.05
CA LYS A 81 -13.19 -3.95 -1.46
C LYS A 81 -11.98 -3.92 -0.56
N THR A 82 -10.80 -3.77 -1.16
CA THR A 82 -9.55 -3.56 -0.43
C THR A 82 -9.60 -2.22 0.30
N VAL A 83 -9.40 -2.23 1.61
CA VAL A 83 -9.38 -1.03 2.46
C VAL A 83 -8.01 -0.73 3.03
N GLY A 84 -7.07 -1.65 2.89
CA GLY A 84 -5.67 -1.46 3.23
C GLY A 84 -4.85 -2.68 2.88
N TRP A 85 -3.53 -2.57 3.03
CA TRP A 85 -2.64 -3.71 2.87
C TRP A 85 -1.34 -3.49 3.64
N PHE A 86 -0.77 -4.61 4.08
CA PHE A 86 0.49 -4.68 4.79
C PHE A 86 1.51 -5.44 3.94
N ILE A 87 2.74 -4.95 3.87
CA ILE A 87 3.85 -5.59 3.16
C ILE A 87 4.97 -5.79 4.18
N LYS A 88 5.36 -7.04 4.40
CA LYS A 88 6.53 -7.40 5.21
C LYS A 88 7.69 -7.70 4.29
N TYR A 89 8.80 -6.98 4.46
CA TYR A 89 10.06 -7.27 3.77
C TYR A 89 10.91 -8.24 4.59
N ASN A 90 11.76 -9.00 3.91
CA ASN A 90 12.66 -9.94 4.55
C ASN A 90 13.63 -9.20 5.50
N GLY A 91 13.78 -9.68 6.74
CA GLY A 91 14.68 -9.08 7.74
C GLY A 91 16.17 -9.20 7.41
N GLU A 92 16.53 -10.07 6.47
CA GLU A 92 17.89 -10.20 5.93
C GLU A 92 18.17 -9.23 4.76
N ASN A 93 17.20 -8.39 4.38
CA ASN A 93 17.42 -7.37 3.36
C ASN A 93 18.54 -6.42 3.79
N THR A 94 19.36 -6.02 2.81
CA THR A 94 20.37 -4.99 3.04
C THR A 94 19.70 -3.62 3.12
N THR A 95 20.36 -2.67 3.78
CA THR A 95 19.91 -1.27 3.80
C THR A 95 19.76 -0.69 2.38
N GLU A 96 20.52 -1.18 1.40
CA GLU A 96 20.37 -0.75 0.01
C GLU A 96 19.04 -1.20 -0.61
N LEU A 97 18.59 -2.43 -0.32
CA LEU A 97 17.28 -2.93 -0.75
C LEU A 97 16.15 -2.16 -0.09
N ASP A 98 16.28 -1.88 1.20
CA ASP A 98 15.30 -1.06 1.92
C ASP A 98 15.25 0.36 1.36
N SER A 99 16.40 0.99 1.07
CA SER A 99 16.44 2.32 0.45
C SER A 99 15.73 2.36 -0.89
N ILE A 100 15.81 1.31 -1.72
CA ILE A 100 15.05 1.24 -2.99
C ILE A 100 13.53 1.32 -2.73
N VAL A 101 13.04 0.67 -1.68
CA VAL A 101 11.63 0.72 -1.29
C VAL A 101 11.26 2.12 -0.81
N LEU A 102 12.08 2.73 0.04
CA LEU A 102 11.85 4.08 0.56
C LEU A 102 11.88 5.13 -0.55
N ASP A 103 12.83 5.03 -1.48
CA ASP A 103 12.93 5.90 -2.66
C ASP A 103 11.68 5.78 -3.55
N ALA A 104 11.19 4.56 -3.76
CA ALA A 104 9.94 4.35 -4.49
C ALA A 104 8.74 5.00 -3.77
N LEU A 105 8.66 4.91 -2.44
CA LEU A 105 7.60 5.57 -1.68
C LEU A 105 7.69 7.10 -1.75
N LEU A 106 8.90 7.66 -1.70
CA LEU A 106 9.14 9.09 -1.89
C LEU A 106 8.75 9.56 -3.30
N GLU A 107 9.07 8.78 -4.34
CA GLU A 107 8.67 9.08 -5.72
C GLU A 107 7.14 9.06 -5.87
N MET A 108 6.48 8.09 -5.24
CA MET A 108 5.03 7.91 -5.34
C MET A 108 4.20 8.92 -4.53
N HIS A 109 4.64 9.22 -3.30
CA HIS A 109 3.84 10.01 -2.33
C HIS A 109 4.44 11.38 -2.03
N GLY A 110 5.61 11.68 -2.57
CA GLY A 110 6.34 12.94 -2.35
C GLY A 110 7.08 12.98 -1.01
N GLU A 111 7.69 14.14 -0.73
CA GLU A 111 8.58 14.34 0.43
C GLU A 111 7.84 14.80 1.71
N ASN A 112 6.51 14.98 1.67
CA ASN A 112 5.72 15.50 2.80
C ASN A 112 5.39 14.43 3.85
N ASN A 113 6.37 13.60 4.20
CA ASN A 113 6.24 12.65 5.30
C ASN A 113 6.53 13.30 6.66
N GLU A 114 6.04 12.66 7.71
CA GLU A 114 6.29 13.02 9.09
C GLU A 114 6.86 11.79 9.81
N TYR A 115 7.95 11.98 10.55
CA TYR A 115 8.48 10.94 11.43
C TYR A 115 7.87 11.09 12.82
N ASP A 116 7.18 10.05 13.29
CA ASP A 116 6.62 9.96 14.63
C ASP A 116 7.61 9.24 15.56
N GLU A 117 8.31 10.03 16.37
CA GLU A 117 9.28 9.52 17.37
C GLU A 117 8.63 8.61 18.42
N SER A 118 7.33 8.75 18.68
CA SER A 118 6.65 7.99 19.74
C SER A 118 6.36 6.54 19.33
N THR A 119 6.15 6.32 18.03
CA THR A 119 5.87 5.01 17.45
C THR A 119 7.02 4.46 16.61
N ASP A 120 8.06 5.27 16.39
CA ASP A 120 9.21 4.99 15.52
C ASP A 120 8.77 4.64 14.08
N GLN A 121 7.95 5.53 13.50
CA GLN A 121 7.36 5.34 12.17
C GLN A 121 7.54 6.57 11.30
N LEU A 122 7.66 6.35 9.99
CA LEU A 122 7.53 7.38 8.98
C LEU A 122 6.13 7.32 8.36
N LEU A 123 5.43 8.45 8.34
CA LEU A 123 4.03 8.53 7.95
C LEU A 123 3.82 9.45 6.77
N TRP A 124 2.95 9.05 5.84
CA TRP A 124 2.36 9.93 4.84
C TRP A 124 0.85 10.02 5.06
N ASN A 125 0.32 11.24 5.04
CA ASN A 125 -1.11 11.48 4.92
C ASN A 125 -1.52 11.42 3.44
N LEU A 126 -2.31 10.42 3.07
CA LEU A 126 -2.75 10.20 1.69
C LEU A 126 -4.11 10.89 1.40
N GLY A 127 -4.60 11.69 2.34
CA GLY A 127 -5.85 12.42 2.29
C GLY A 127 -7.05 11.63 2.85
N GLY A 128 -8.02 12.37 3.39
CA GLY A 128 -9.21 11.79 4.01
C GLY A 128 -8.86 10.98 5.25
N THR A 129 -9.21 9.70 5.25
CA THR A 129 -8.97 8.74 6.35
C THR A 129 -7.75 7.84 6.13
N ARG A 130 -7.00 8.06 5.04
CA ARG A 130 -5.96 7.14 4.56
C ARG A 130 -4.56 7.63 4.88
N SER A 131 -3.70 6.71 5.27
CA SER A 131 -2.30 6.96 5.57
C SER A 131 -1.42 5.80 5.14
N LEU A 132 -0.15 6.10 4.92
CA LEU A 132 0.91 5.13 4.72
C LEU A 132 1.84 5.20 5.92
N HIS A 133 2.13 4.07 6.54
CA HIS A 133 3.03 3.94 7.67
C HIS A 133 4.19 3.05 7.27
N VAL A 134 5.40 3.50 7.54
CA VAL A 134 6.64 2.78 7.29
C VAL A 134 7.34 2.62 8.61
N MET A 135 7.67 1.38 8.97
CA MET A 135 8.22 1.04 10.27
C MET A 135 9.19 -0.13 10.15
N TYR A 136 10.09 -0.26 11.12
CA TYR A 136 10.88 -1.45 11.31
C TYR A 136 10.29 -2.28 12.46
N THR A 137 10.07 -3.56 12.21
CA THR A 137 9.63 -4.48 13.28
C THR A 137 10.81 -4.87 14.18
N MET A 138 10.55 -5.55 15.30
CA MET A 138 11.59 -6.01 16.24
C MET A 138 12.65 -6.93 15.60
N GLU A 139 12.34 -7.56 14.47
CA GLU A 139 13.26 -8.40 13.70
C GLU A 139 14.05 -7.60 12.64
N ASN A 140 14.01 -6.26 12.70
CA ASN A 140 14.59 -5.37 11.71
C ASN A 140 14.02 -5.55 10.29
N CYS A 141 12.81 -6.09 10.17
CA CYS A 141 12.09 -6.17 8.90
C CYS A 141 11.43 -4.82 8.60
N LEU A 142 11.80 -4.19 7.48
CA LEU A 142 11.04 -3.08 6.92
C LEU A 142 9.59 -3.53 6.66
N SER A 143 8.65 -2.72 7.11
CA SER A 143 7.22 -3.03 7.03
C SER A 143 6.43 -1.81 6.61
N ILE A 144 5.54 -2.01 5.64
CA ILE A 144 4.76 -0.95 5.01
C ILE A 144 3.28 -1.23 5.23
N LEU A 145 2.56 -0.30 5.84
CA LEU A 145 1.13 -0.40 6.07
C LEU A 145 0.41 0.75 5.35
N TYR A 146 -0.40 0.40 4.37
CA TYR A 146 -1.43 1.27 3.81
C TYR A 146 -2.70 1.10 4.63
N PHE A 147 -3.01 2.12 5.43
CA PHE A 147 -4.08 2.13 6.43
C PHE A 147 -5.25 3.02 6.00
N ASP A 148 -6.47 2.65 6.38
CA ASP A 148 -7.67 3.50 6.25
C ASP A 148 -8.43 3.49 7.59
N SER A 149 -8.32 4.60 8.32
CA SER A 149 -8.97 4.79 9.63
C SER A 149 -10.49 4.71 9.60
N ALA A 150 -11.12 4.78 8.42
CA ALA A 150 -12.56 4.53 8.29
C ALA A 150 -12.94 3.05 8.57
N TYR A 151 -11.95 2.16 8.60
CA TYR A 151 -12.09 0.72 8.81
C TYR A 151 -11.10 0.20 9.86
N GLU A 152 -10.72 1.03 10.84
CA GLU A 152 -9.70 0.73 11.86
C GLU A 152 -9.92 -0.63 12.54
N GLU A 153 -11.17 -1.01 12.77
CA GLU A 153 -11.56 -2.29 13.38
C GLU A 153 -11.15 -3.53 12.57
N LEU A 154 -10.87 -3.38 11.28
CA LEU A 154 -10.38 -4.48 10.42
C LEU A 154 -8.87 -4.66 10.49
N PHE A 155 -8.13 -3.72 11.09
CA PHE A 155 -6.67 -3.76 11.24
C PHE A 155 -6.23 -4.22 12.63
N SER A 156 -7.11 -4.17 13.62
CA SER A 156 -6.91 -4.84 14.90
C SER A 156 -7.02 -6.35 14.70
N MET A 157 -5.89 -7.02 14.52
CA MET A 157 -5.81 -8.48 14.53
C MET A 157 -5.71 -8.94 15.99
N ASP A 158 -6.72 -9.69 16.45
CA ASP A 158 -6.73 -10.39 17.75
C ASP A 158 -5.67 -11.50 17.81
#